data_AF-A0A844FMM7-F1
#
_entry.id   AF-A0A844FMM7-F1
#
_cell.length_a   1.000
_cell.length_b   1.000
_cell.length_c   1.000
_cell.angle_alpha   90.00
_cell.angle_beta   90.00
_cell.angle_gamma   90.00
#
_symmetry.space_group_name_H-M   'P 1'
#
loop_
_entity.id
_entity.type
_entity.pdbx_description
1 polymer ?
#
loop_
_entity_poly.entity_id
_entity_poly.type
_entity_poly.pdbx_seq_one_letter_code
_entity_poly.pdbx_strand_id
1 'polypeptide(L)'
;MLNPDFAIIVNITATEGVDPDALVRRARDIGARAIASQQPDLFQAACEKYTIANLPSQDGRDYPVGQVVDSLVAARQADQPLVINFDPDSPEDQEALEELNLWMHKYGHAANDGAPSELTANADGAFLLTNRHASYQDYLFVKKPFTDEIEVAGLDQEPNRVEWIDGRVDCPYTFEKKILKITLPIVESPFTWQVIRIQEHRPEDDIAETEF
;
A
#
# COMPACT_ATOMS: atom_id res chain seq x y z
N MET A 1 18.47 -2.05 9.89
CA MET A 1 17.50 -2.46 8.85
C MET A 1 16.17 -1.85 9.28
N LEU A 2 15.50 -1.05 8.44
CA LEU A 2 14.22 -0.44 8.80
C LEU A 2 13.14 -1.53 8.90
N ASN A 3 12.14 -1.35 9.77
CA ASN A 3 11.07 -2.32 9.94
C ASN A 3 10.28 -2.45 8.62
N PRO A 4 10.11 -3.68 8.05
CA PRO A 4 9.31 -3.89 6.85
C PRO A 4 7.86 -3.43 6.99
N ASP A 5 7.36 -3.20 8.20
CA ASP A 5 6.02 -2.63 8.48
C ASP A 5 5.90 -1.15 8.11
N PHE A 6 7.00 -0.46 7.82
CA PHE A 6 7.00 0.96 7.50
C PHE A 6 6.92 1.16 5.98
N ALA A 7 5.72 1.08 5.40
CA ALA A 7 5.55 1.50 4.00
C ALA A 7 5.72 3.01 3.83
N ILE A 8 5.31 3.80 4.83
CA ILE A 8 5.40 5.26 4.85
C ILE A 8 6.01 5.70 6.18
N ILE A 9 6.96 6.62 6.10
CA ILE A 9 7.52 7.37 7.22
C ILE A 9 7.36 8.85 6.94
N VAL A 10 6.70 9.56 7.85
CA VAL A 10 6.58 11.03 7.76
C VAL A 10 7.72 11.67 8.56
N ASN A 11 8.67 12.28 7.87
CA ASN A 11 9.77 13.04 8.46
C ASN A 11 9.33 14.49 8.67
N ILE A 12 8.98 14.83 9.91
CA ILE A 12 8.52 16.16 10.30
C ILE A 12 9.74 17.10 10.34
N THR A 13 9.76 18.09 9.44
CA THR A 13 10.89 19.00 9.23
C THR A 13 10.79 20.26 10.10
N ALA A 14 9.58 20.74 10.41
CA ALA A 14 9.34 21.87 11.31
C ALA A 14 8.91 21.39 12.70
N THR A 15 9.59 21.86 13.76
CA THR A 15 9.29 21.44 15.15
C THR A 15 9.01 22.61 16.11
N GLU A 16 9.14 23.86 15.67
CA GLU A 16 8.81 25.02 16.49
C GLU A 16 7.32 25.33 16.44
N GLY A 17 6.67 25.44 17.61
CA GLY A 17 5.26 25.84 17.71
C GLY A 17 4.24 24.82 17.19
N VAL A 18 4.69 23.63 16.80
CA VAL A 18 3.82 22.56 16.29
C VAL A 18 3.04 21.86 17.40
N ASP A 19 1.91 21.25 17.04
CA ASP A 19 1.14 20.35 17.91
C ASP A 19 1.52 18.88 17.62
N PRO A 20 2.32 18.22 18.47
CA PRO A 20 2.77 16.85 18.22
C PRO A 20 1.62 15.84 18.13
N ASP A 21 0.53 16.05 18.88
CA ASP A 21 -0.62 15.14 18.89
C ASP A 21 -1.35 15.18 17.54
N ALA A 22 -1.59 16.38 17.02
CA ALA A 22 -2.23 16.59 15.72
C ALA A 22 -1.38 16.02 14.58
N LEU A 23 -0.06 16.23 14.60
CA LEU A 23 0.85 15.75 13.56
C LEU A 23 0.97 14.22 13.54
N VAL A 24 1.14 13.58 14.70
CA VAL A 24 1.20 12.11 14.77
C VAL A 24 -0.13 11.50 14.35
N ARG A 25 -1.26 12.09 14.78
CA ARG A 25 -2.58 11.64 14.34
C ARG A 25 -2.72 11.74 12.82
N ARG A 26 -2.29 12.85 12.21
CA ARG A 26 -2.34 13.03 10.75
C ARG A 26 -1.50 11.97 10.04
N ALA A 27 -0.27 11.71 10.50
CA ALA A 27 0.57 10.65 9.96
C ALA A 27 -0.10 9.26 10.07
N ARG A 28 -0.78 8.99 11.19
CA ARG A 28 -1.57 7.76 11.36
C ARG A 28 -2.71 7.64 10.36
N ASP A 29 -3.47 8.71 10.19
CA ASP A 29 -4.70 8.72 9.40
C ASP A 29 -4.38 8.49 7.91
N ILE A 30 -3.21 8.92 7.44
CA ILE A 30 -2.71 8.60 6.09
C ILE A 30 -2.09 7.20 5.97
N GLY A 31 -2.11 6.41 7.05
CA GLY A 31 -1.60 5.04 7.08
C GLY A 31 -0.11 4.90 7.39
N ALA A 32 0.60 5.97 7.76
CA ALA A 32 1.99 5.86 8.19
C ALA A 32 2.09 5.10 9.53
N ARG A 33 3.14 4.29 9.65
CA ARG A 33 3.44 3.49 10.86
C ARG A 33 4.63 4.02 11.64
N ALA A 34 5.32 5.02 11.10
CA ALA A 34 6.37 5.75 11.78
C ALA A 34 6.32 7.24 11.44
N ILE A 35 6.77 8.05 12.38
CA ILE A 35 7.23 9.41 12.11
C ILE A 35 8.71 9.53 12.45
N ALA A 36 9.38 10.48 11.83
CA ALA A 36 10.75 10.86 12.13
C ALA A 36 10.82 12.36 12.39
N SER A 37 11.72 12.82 13.26
CA SER A 37 11.96 14.25 13.45
C SER A 37 13.35 14.52 14.05
N GLN A 38 13.79 15.77 13.99
CA GLN A 38 15.02 16.21 14.68
C GLN A 38 14.86 16.26 16.21
N GLN A 39 13.62 16.28 16.71
CA GLN A 39 13.28 16.35 18.13
C GLN A 39 12.34 15.18 18.50
N PRO A 40 12.80 13.92 18.44
CA PRO A 40 11.93 12.76 18.67
C PRO A 40 11.27 12.79 20.05
N ASP A 41 11.94 13.29 21.09
CA ASP A 41 11.39 13.40 22.44
C ASP A 41 10.09 14.24 22.50
N LEU A 42 9.95 15.24 21.62
CA LEU A 42 8.74 16.07 21.52
C LEU A 42 7.50 15.25 21.14
N PHE A 43 7.68 14.18 20.36
CA PHE A 43 6.59 13.39 19.79
C PHE A 43 6.31 12.08 20.53
N GLN A 44 7.15 11.71 21.50
CA GLN A 44 7.10 10.39 22.15
C GLN A 44 5.70 10.04 22.69
N ALA A 45 5.08 10.94 23.46
CA ALA A 45 3.77 10.69 24.07
C ALA A 45 2.66 10.51 23.02
N ALA A 46 2.69 11.27 21.92
CA ALA A 46 1.72 11.16 20.84
C ALA A 46 1.94 9.86 20.03
N CYS A 47 3.20 9.51 19.74
CA CYS A 47 3.57 8.24 19.10
C CYS A 47 3.07 7.03 19.90
N GLU A 48 3.25 7.03 21.23
CA GLU A 48 2.72 5.98 22.10
C GLU A 48 1.18 5.92 22.06
N LYS A 49 0.51 7.07 22.18
CA LYS A 49 -0.96 7.18 22.14
C LYS A 49 -1.56 6.59 20.85
N TYR A 50 -0.92 6.82 19.70
CA TYR A 50 -1.40 6.36 18.40
C TYR A 50 -0.76 5.06 17.91
N THR A 51 0.13 4.46 18.72
CA THR A 51 0.86 3.23 18.38
C THR A 51 1.64 3.37 17.06
N ILE A 52 2.35 4.48 16.92
CA ILE A 52 3.23 4.80 15.79
C ILE A 52 4.67 4.81 16.29
N ALA A 53 5.60 4.31 15.47
CA ALA A 53 7.01 4.35 15.82
C ALA A 53 7.56 5.78 15.78
N ASN A 54 8.31 6.15 16.82
CA ASN A 54 9.03 7.41 16.91
C ASN A 54 10.49 7.20 16.52
N LEU A 55 10.91 7.76 15.40
CA LEU A 55 12.26 7.58 14.87
C LEU A 55 13.06 8.89 14.96
N PRO A 56 14.40 8.80 15.07
CA PRO A 56 15.23 9.96 14.77
C PRO A 56 15.05 10.35 13.30
N SER A 57 15.31 11.63 12.99
CA SER A 57 15.21 12.19 11.65
C SER A 57 15.83 11.27 10.58
N GLN A 58 15.13 11.16 9.46
CA GLN A 58 15.52 10.34 8.32
C GLN A 58 15.78 11.24 7.11
N ASP A 59 16.53 10.73 6.14
CA ASP A 59 16.70 11.39 4.84
C ASP A 59 15.42 11.21 4.01
N GLY A 60 14.46 12.13 4.20
CA GLY A 60 13.23 12.20 3.42
C GLY A 60 13.36 13.04 2.16
N ARG A 61 12.32 13.00 1.33
CA ARG A 61 12.19 13.84 0.14
C ARG A 61 10.85 14.57 0.16
N ASP A 62 10.84 15.72 -0.48
CA ASP A 62 9.62 16.48 -0.75
C ASP A 62 8.97 15.87 -2.00
N TYR A 63 7.68 15.57 -1.93
CA TYR A 63 6.96 14.94 -3.04
C TYR A 63 5.88 15.90 -3.55
N PRO A 64 5.90 16.26 -4.83
CA PRO A 64 4.86 17.11 -5.39
C PRO A 64 3.54 16.35 -5.50
N VAL A 65 2.45 17.12 -5.43
CA VAL A 65 1.09 16.65 -5.75
C VAL A 65 1.09 16.02 -7.15
N GLY A 66 0.42 14.88 -7.28
CA GLY A 66 0.35 14.05 -8.49
C GLY A 66 1.44 12.98 -8.59
N GLN A 67 2.48 13.00 -7.73
CA GLN A 67 3.60 12.05 -7.79
C GLN A 67 3.83 11.24 -6.52
N VAL A 68 3.16 11.59 -5.41
CA VAL A 68 3.38 10.93 -4.11
C VAL A 68 2.95 9.45 -4.13
N VAL A 69 1.83 9.13 -4.80
CA VAL A 69 1.35 7.74 -4.93
C VAL A 69 2.28 6.92 -5.83
N ASP A 70 2.71 7.50 -6.96
CA ASP A 70 3.72 6.89 -7.84
C ASP A 70 5.00 6.55 -7.06
N SER A 71 5.41 7.46 -6.18
CA SER A 71 6.61 7.30 -5.36
C SER A 71 6.44 6.24 -4.28
N LEU A 72 5.26 6.17 -3.64
CA LEU A 72 4.93 5.10 -2.69
C LEU A 72 5.02 3.74 -3.39
N VAL A 73 4.36 3.60 -4.54
CA VAL A 73 4.34 2.37 -5.31
C VAL A 73 5.76 1.95 -5.70
N ALA A 74 6.57 2.87 -6.22
CA ALA A 74 7.96 2.60 -6.58
C ALA A 74 8.81 2.16 -5.35
N ALA A 75 8.60 2.80 -4.19
CA ALA A 75 9.26 2.41 -2.96
C ALA A 75 8.85 0.99 -2.53
N ARG A 76 7.56 0.65 -2.61
CA ARG A 76 7.08 -0.71 -2.30
C ARG A 76 7.64 -1.76 -3.25
N GLN A 77 7.71 -1.46 -4.55
CA GLN A 77 8.32 -2.35 -5.53
C GLN A 77 9.82 -2.59 -5.25
N ALA A 78 10.51 -1.60 -4.69
CA ALA A 78 11.91 -1.69 -4.28
C ALA A 78 12.12 -2.29 -2.87
N ASP A 79 11.05 -2.77 -2.22
CA ASP A 79 11.03 -3.21 -0.82
C ASP A 79 11.59 -2.16 0.16
N GLN A 80 11.19 -0.91 -0.05
CA GLN A 80 11.63 0.23 0.74
C GLN A 80 10.45 1.03 1.30
N PRO A 81 10.66 1.74 2.42
CA PRO A 81 9.75 2.77 2.88
C PRO A 81 9.77 3.97 1.93
N LEU A 82 8.62 4.63 1.79
CA LEU A 82 8.57 6.00 1.33
C LEU A 82 8.81 6.93 2.53
N VAL A 83 9.92 7.69 2.51
CA VAL A 83 10.21 8.70 3.55
C VAL A 83 9.87 10.09 3.01
N ILE A 84 8.78 10.66 3.51
CA ILE A 84 8.22 11.93 3.05
C ILE A 84 8.61 13.02 4.04
N ASN A 85 9.27 14.08 3.57
CA ASN A 85 9.40 15.29 4.37
C ASN A 85 8.05 15.99 4.49
N PHE A 86 7.75 16.49 5.68
CA PHE A 86 6.50 17.19 5.95
C PHE A 86 6.72 18.42 6.83
N ASP A 87 6.44 19.58 6.25
CA ASP A 87 6.25 20.83 6.96
C ASP A 87 4.73 21.11 7.09
N PRO A 88 4.16 21.16 8.31
CA PRO A 88 2.75 21.47 8.50
C PRO A 88 2.34 22.86 8.00
N ASP A 89 3.27 23.80 7.86
CA ASP A 89 2.99 25.14 7.35
C ASP A 89 3.08 25.22 5.81
N SER A 90 3.59 24.18 5.14
CA SER A 90 3.65 24.08 3.68
C SER A 90 2.31 23.62 3.10
N PRO A 91 1.60 24.45 2.30
CA PRO A 91 0.35 24.02 1.65
C PRO A 91 0.57 22.88 0.65
N GLU A 92 1.74 22.85 0.00
CA GLU A 92 2.09 21.83 -0.99
C GLU A 92 2.25 20.46 -0.33
N ASP A 93 2.94 20.39 0.81
CA ASP A 93 3.10 19.17 1.60
C ASP A 93 1.74 18.69 2.10
N GLN A 94 0.89 19.61 2.54
CA GLN A 94 -0.46 19.28 3.00
C GLN A 94 -1.32 18.68 1.89
N GLU A 95 -1.26 19.23 0.68
CA GLU A 95 -2.00 18.74 -0.49
C GLU A 95 -1.47 17.37 -0.95
N ALA A 96 -0.14 17.18 -0.96
CA ALA A 96 0.46 15.89 -1.28
C ALA A 96 0.07 14.80 -0.26
N LEU A 97 0.07 15.11 1.04
CA LEU A 97 -0.39 14.17 2.06
C LEU A 97 -1.88 13.85 1.94
N GLU A 98 -2.72 14.81 1.53
CA GLU A 98 -4.15 14.57 1.31
C GLU A 98 -4.39 13.66 0.10
N GLU A 99 -3.68 13.88 -1.01
CA GLU A 99 -3.72 12.97 -2.17
C GLU A 99 -3.32 11.53 -1.76
N LEU A 100 -2.22 11.40 -1.01
CA LEU A 100 -1.77 10.12 -0.50
C LEU A 100 -2.83 9.49 0.41
N ASN A 101 -3.44 10.27 1.31
CA ASN A 101 -4.48 9.81 2.22
C ASN A 101 -5.68 9.23 1.46
N LEU A 102 -6.16 9.90 0.41
CA LEU A 102 -7.27 9.44 -0.40
C LEU A 102 -6.98 8.06 -1.03
N TRP A 103 -5.77 7.87 -1.54
CA TRP A 103 -5.35 6.59 -2.10
C TRP A 103 -5.19 5.51 -1.01
N MET A 104 -4.53 5.85 0.10
CA MET A 104 -4.31 4.95 1.24
C MET A 104 -5.62 4.51 1.90
N HIS A 105 -6.65 5.34 1.91
CA HIS A 105 -7.98 4.96 2.40
C HIS A 105 -8.58 3.79 1.63
N LYS A 106 -8.24 3.65 0.35
CA LYS A 106 -8.73 2.56 -0.53
C LYS A 106 -7.78 1.37 -0.52
N TYR A 107 -6.50 1.63 -0.69
CA TYR A 107 -5.50 0.61 -1.01
C TYR A 107 -4.40 0.47 0.04
N GLY A 108 -4.49 1.20 1.16
CA GLY A 108 -3.43 1.28 2.15
C GLY A 108 -3.09 -0.05 2.82
N HIS A 109 -4.05 -0.97 2.94
CA HIS A 109 -3.79 -2.33 3.42
C HIS A 109 -2.87 -3.10 2.46
N ALA A 110 -3.10 -3.01 1.15
CA ALA A 110 -2.25 -3.65 0.16
C ALA A 110 -0.82 -3.09 0.17
N ALA A 111 -0.67 -1.76 0.37
CA ALA A 111 0.65 -1.13 0.43
C ALA A 111 1.40 -1.41 1.76
N ASN A 112 0.70 -1.33 2.90
CA ASN A 112 1.27 -1.52 4.23
C ASN A 112 1.57 -3.00 4.52
N ASP A 113 0.63 -3.89 4.22
CA ASP A 113 0.73 -5.30 4.59
C ASP A 113 1.40 -6.12 3.48
N GLY A 114 1.53 -5.56 2.28
CA GLY A 114 2.24 -6.18 1.16
C GLY A 114 3.75 -6.31 1.41
N ALA A 115 4.30 -7.45 1.01
CA ALA A 115 5.73 -7.75 0.93
C ALA A 115 6.08 -8.19 -0.51
N PRO A 116 7.35 -8.18 -0.92
CA PRO A 116 7.74 -8.64 -2.26
C PRO A 116 7.16 -10.01 -2.58
N SER A 117 6.51 -10.11 -3.74
CA SER A 117 5.94 -11.37 -4.24
C SER A 117 6.92 -12.09 -5.15
N GLU A 118 6.86 -13.43 -5.16
CA GLU A 118 7.52 -14.25 -6.19
C GLU A 118 6.71 -14.31 -7.49
N LEU A 119 5.45 -13.88 -7.46
CA LEU A 119 4.58 -13.81 -8.63
C LEU A 119 5.01 -12.70 -9.58
N THR A 120 4.78 -12.93 -10.88
CA THR A 120 5.12 -11.96 -11.93
C THR A 120 3.93 -11.67 -12.81
N ALA A 121 3.73 -10.40 -13.17
CA ALA A 121 2.76 -9.98 -14.18
C ALA A 121 3.44 -9.71 -15.53
N ASN A 122 2.75 -9.98 -16.64
CA ASN A 122 3.26 -9.76 -18.01
C ASN A 122 2.98 -8.34 -18.57
N ALA A 123 2.62 -7.38 -17.73
CA ALA A 123 2.18 -6.05 -18.14
C ALA A 123 3.12 -4.95 -17.60
N ASP A 124 3.48 -4.00 -18.46
CA ASP A 124 4.22 -2.80 -18.06
C ASP A 124 3.38 -1.98 -17.08
N GLY A 125 4.00 -1.50 -16.00
CA GLY A 125 3.28 -0.80 -14.94
C GLY A 125 2.39 -1.69 -14.09
N ALA A 126 2.66 -3.00 -14.06
CA ALA A 126 2.07 -3.93 -13.12
C ALA A 126 3.13 -4.64 -12.26
N PHE A 127 2.84 -4.84 -10.98
CA PHE A 127 3.68 -5.63 -10.07
C PHE A 127 2.83 -6.20 -8.94
N LEU A 128 3.37 -7.20 -8.24
CA LEU A 128 2.67 -7.89 -7.17
C LEU A 128 3.36 -7.72 -5.82
N LEU A 129 2.54 -7.61 -4.78
CA LEU A 129 2.94 -7.81 -3.40
C LEU A 129 2.10 -8.95 -2.81
N THR A 130 2.71 -9.79 -1.98
CA THR A 130 2.00 -10.82 -1.22
C THR A 130 1.73 -10.29 0.18
N ASN A 131 0.53 -10.53 0.72
CA ASN A 131 0.20 -10.10 2.07
C ASN A 131 1.03 -10.89 3.10
N ARG A 132 1.78 -10.18 3.94
CA ARG A 132 2.65 -10.77 4.98
C ARG A 132 1.92 -11.53 6.09
N HIS A 133 0.65 -11.22 6.30
CA HIS A 133 -0.18 -11.79 7.37
C HIS A 133 -1.16 -12.85 6.85
N ALA A 134 -1.44 -12.84 5.54
CA ALA A 134 -2.33 -13.77 4.87
C ALA A 134 -1.71 -14.17 3.53
N SER A 135 -0.75 -15.10 3.56
CA SER A 135 0.07 -15.45 2.38
C SER A 135 -0.71 -15.99 1.17
N TYR A 136 -1.98 -16.32 1.36
CA TYR A 136 -2.93 -16.69 0.30
C TYR A 136 -3.57 -15.46 -0.39
N GLN A 137 -3.18 -14.23 -0.03
CA GLN A 137 -3.64 -12.99 -0.65
C GLN A 137 -2.49 -12.28 -1.32
N ASP A 138 -2.63 -12.06 -2.63
CA ASP A 138 -1.75 -11.24 -3.43
C ASP A 138 -2.46 -9.98 -3.90
N TYR A 139 -1.69 -8.92 -4.07
CA TYR A 139 -2.12 -7.62 -4.51
C TYR A 139 -1.41 -7.28 -5.82
N LEU A 140 -2.15 -7.34 -6.91
CA LEU A 140 -1.68 -6.91 -8.22
C LEU A 140 -1.97 -5.40 -8.38
N PHE A 141 -0.90 -4.62 -8.34
CA PHE A 141 -0.94 -3.19 -8.59
C PHE A 141 -0.88 -2.96 -10.10
N VAL A 142 -1.73 -2.07 -10.61
CA VAL A 142 -1.78 -1.72 -12.04
C VAL A 142 -1.90 -0.22 -12.22
N LYS A 143 -1.07 0.34 -13.11
CA LYS A 143 -1.08 1.75 -13.46
C LYS A 143 -1.96 2.01 -14.69
N LYS A 144 -2.78 3.06 -14.66
CA LYS A 144 -3.50 3.55 -15.85
C LYS A 144 -2.53 4.15 -16.89
N PRO A 145 -2.84 4.00 -18.19
CA PRO A 145 -3.85 3.10 -18.76
C PRO A 145 -3.37 1.63 -18.65
N PHE A 146 -4.28 0.73 -18.28
CA PHE A 146 -3.99 -0.71 -18.22
C PHE A 146 -4.51 -1.42 -19.47
N THR A 147 -3.91 -2.56 -19.80
CA THR A 147 -4.39 -3.48 -20.84
C THR A 147 -5.67 -4.17 -20.39
N ASP A 148 -6.52 -4.60 -21.32
CA ASP A 148 -7.77 -5.30 -21.00
C ASP A 148 -7.54 -6.67 -20.35
N GLU A 149 -6.35 -7.25 -20.54
CA GLU A 149 -5.95 -8.52 -19.94
C GLU A 149 -4.54 -8.42 -19.34
N ILE A 150 -4.33 -9.11 -18.23
CA ILE A 150 -3.03 -9.29 -17.57
C ILE A 150 -2.85 -10.76 -17.23
N GLU A 151 -1.67 -11.31 -17.48
CA GLU A 151 -1.30 -12.65 -17.05
C GLU A 151 -0.40 -12.57 -15.82
N VAL A 152 -0.73 -13.35 -14.80
CA VAL A 152 0.06 -13.55 -13.59
C VAL A 152 0.57 -14.98 -13.57
N ALA A 153 1.88 -15.15 -13.40
CA ALA A 153 2.55 -16.45 -13.32
C ALA A 153 3.16 -16.65 -11.92
N GLY A 154 3.32 -17.91 -11.54
CA GLY A 154 3.92 -18.33 -10.26
C GLY A 154 2.93 -18.92 -9.26
N LEU A 155 1.63 -18.82 -9.56
CA LEU A 155 0.56 -19.43 -8.76
C LEU A 155 0.61 -20.97 -8.86
N ASP A 156 0.53 -21.64 -7.72
CA ASP A 156 0.51 -23.11 -7.67
C ASP A 156 -0.86 -23.71 -7.95
N GLN A 157 -1.92 -22.99 -7.59
CA GLN A 157 -3.31 -23.42 -7.72
C GLN A 157 -4.17 -22.30 -8.30
N GLU A 158 -5.35 -22.69 -8.79
CA GLU A 158 -6.35 -21.72 -9.24
C GLU A 158 -6.80 -20.88 -8.04
N PRO A 159 -6.82 -19.54 -8.16
CA PRO A 159 -7.33 -18.71 -7.08
C PRO A 159 -8.84 -18.94 -6.89
N ASN A 160 -9.32 -18.73 -5.67
CA ASN A 160 -10.75 -18.76 -5.37
C ASN A 160 -11.46 -17.50 -5.88
N ARG A 161 -10.75 -16.36 -5.91
CA ARG A 161 -11.32 -15.08 -6.27
C ARG A 161 -10.27 -14.12 -6.80
N VAL A 162 -10.65 -13.33 -7.80
CA VAL A 162 -9.88 -12.20 -8.30
C VAL A 162 -10.83 -11.01 -8.41
N GLU A 163 -10.50 -9.89 -7.79
CA GLU A 163 -11.39 -8.72 -7.78
C GLU A 163 -10.63 -7.40 -7.66
N TRP A 164 -11.20 -6.33 -8.19
CA TRP A 164 -10.79 -4.97 -7.84
C TRP A 164 -11.04 -4.70 -6.36
N ILE A 165 -10.06 -4.13 -5.67
CA ILE A 165 -10.22 -3.75 -4.25
C ILE A 165 -11.26 -2.65 -4.09
N ASP A 166 -11.21 -1.63 -4.95
CA ASP A 166 -12.22 -0.58 -4.96
C ASP A 166 -13.50 -1.11 -5.61
N GLY A 167 -14.63 -0.95 -4.92
CA GLY A 167 -15.93 -1.44 -5.37
C GLY A 167 -16.14 -2.96 -5.28
N ARG A 168 -15.10 -3.78 -4.99
CA ARG A 168 -15.20 -5.25 -4.89
C ARG A 168 -15.79 -5.89 -6.15
N VAL A 169 -15.35 -5.40 -7.32
CA VAL A 169 -15.82 -5.87 -8.61
C VAL A 169 -15.01 -7.09 -9.02
N ASP A 170 -15.66 -8.23 -9.19
CA ASP A 170 -14.99 -9.47 -9.61
C ASP A 170 -14.38 -9.30 -11.01
N CYS A 171 -13.14 -9.76 -11.18
CA CYS A 171 -12.44 -9.80 -12.45
C CYS A 171 -12.57 -11.21 -13.02
N PRO A 172 -13.18 -11.42 -14.21
CA PRO A 172 -13.18 -12.71 -14.85
C PRO A 172 -11.75 -13.20 -15.09
N TYR A 173 -11.50 -14.50 -14.91
CA TYR A 173 -10.20 -15.08 -15.17
C TYR A 173 -10.28 -16.51 -15.68
N THR A 174 -9.18 -16.98 -16.27
CA THR A 174 -8.91 -18.40 -16.49
C THR A 174 -7.58 -18.77 -15.86
N PHE A 175 -7.45 -20.03 -15.44
CA PHE A 175 -6.21 -20.55 -14.89
C PHE A 175 -5.79 -21.83 -15.63
N GLU A 176 -4.70 -21.75 -16.38
CA GLU A 176 -4.16 -22.88 -17.12
C GLU A 176 -2.64 -22.90 -17.02
N LYS A 177 -2.06 -24.09 -16.84
CA LYS A 177 -0.59 -24.28 -16.81
C LYS A 177 0.13 -23.34 -15.82
N LYS A 178 -0.46 -23.10 -14.64
CA LYS A 178 0.06 -22.18 -13.61
C LYS A 178 0.14 -20.71 -14.02
N ILE A 179 -0.68 -20.32 -14.99
CA ILE A 179 -0.84 -18.93 -15.44
C ILE A 179 -2.28 -18.53 -15.23
N LEU A 180 -2.47 -17.45 -14.46
CA LEU A 180 -3.75 -16.79 -14.25
C LEU A 180 -3.90 -15.66 -15.26
N LYS A 181 -4.84 -15.79 -16.19
CA LYS A 181 -5.18 -14.74 -17.14
C LYS A 181 -6.40 -13.99 -16.64
N ILE A 182 -6.23 -12.71 -16.27
CA ILE A 182 -7.26 -11.86 -15.69
C ILE A 182 -7.77 -10.90 -16.77
N THR A 183 -9.08 -10.88 -17.00
CA THR A 183 -9.74 -9.83 -17.79
C THR A 183 -10.14 -8.69 -16.86
N LEU A 184 -9.73 -7.47 -17.20
CA LEU A 184 -9.94 -6.28 -16.38
C LEU A 184 -11.24 -5.56 -16.78
N PRO A 185 -12.31 -5.64 -15.97
CA PRO A 185 -13.50 -4.86 -16.25
C PRO A 185 -13.22 -3.36 -16.07
N ILE A 186 -13.89 -2.53 -16.87
CA ILE A 186 -13.79 -1.07 -16.76
C ILE A 186 -14.42 -0.65 -15.44
N VAL A 187 -13.59 -0.09 -14.55
CA VAL A 187 -14.02 0.51 -13.29
C VAL A 187 -13.70 2.00 -13.30
N GLU A 188 -14.69 2.82 -12.95
CA GLU A 188 -14.46 4.25 -12.74
C GLU A 188 -13.70 4.43 -11.42
N SER A 189 -12.52 5.04 -11.51
CA SER A 189 -11.72 5.36 -10.33
C SER A 189 -10.93 6.63 -10.61
N PRO A 190 -10.84 7.58 -9.64
CA PRO A 190 -10.04 8.78 -9.81
C PRO A 190 -8.53 8.49 -9.73
N PHE A 191 -8.14 7.29 -9.27
CA PHE A 191 -6.75 6.95 -9.02
C PHE A 191 -6.05 6.40 -10.27
N THR A 192 -4.81 6.85 -10.48
CA THR A 192 -3.92 6.32 -11.52
C THR A 192 -3.46 4.91 -11.20
N TRP A 193 -3.08 4.64 -9.95
CA TRP A 193 -2.79 3.29 -9.46
C TRP A 193 -4.02 2.67 -8.82
N GLN A 194 -4.34 1.46 -9.27
CA GLN A 194 -5.40 0.65 -8.70
C GLN A 194 -4.84 -0.71 -8.33
N VAL A 195 -5.58 -1.42 -7.48
CA VAL A 195 -5.13 -2.70 -6.94
C VAL A 195 -6.22 -3.75 -7.09
N ILE A 196 -5.81 -4.90 -7.59
CA ILE A 196 -6.60 -6.12 -7.71
C ILE A 196 -6.13 -7.06 -6.60
N ARG A 197 -7.07 -7.65 -5.88
CA ARG A 197 -6.80 -8.72 -4.94
C ARG A 197 -6.96 -10.07 -5.63
N ILE A 198 -5.92 -10.88 -5.58
CA ILE A 198 -5.93 -12.29 -5.97
C ILE A 198 -5.95 -13.09 -4.66
N GLN A 199 -7.01 -13.86 -4.46
CA GLN A 199 -7.21 -14.69 -3.29
C GLN A 199 -6.97 -16.14 -3.71
N GLU A 200 -5.81 -16.67 -3.34
CA GLU A 200 -5.47 -18.07 -3.54
C GLU A 200 -6.42 -19.00 -2.79
N HIS A 201 -6.46 -20.24 -3.27
CA HIS A 201 -7.14 -21.34 -2.60
C HIS A 201 -6.44 -21.69 -1.28
N ARG A 202 -7.21 -21.86 -0.20
CA ARG A 202 -6.67 -22.32 1.09
C ARG A 202 -7.03 -23.79 1.29
N PRO A 203 -6.13 -24.63 1.82
CA PRO A 203 -6.47 -26.01 2.19
C PRO A 203 -7.65 -26.13 3.17
N GLU A 204 -7.94 -25.06 3.92
CA GLU A 204 -9.11 -24.95 4.80
C GLU A 204 -10.43 -24.94 4.01
N ASP A 205 -10.42 -24.43 2.78
CA ASP A 205 -11.58 -24.35 1.91
C ASP A 205 -11.96 -25.75 1.35
N ASP A 206 -11.05 -26.73 1.41
CA ASP A 206 -11.31 -28.15 1.09
C ASP A 206 -11.98 -28.93 2.23
N ILE A 207 -12.07 -28.35 3.43
CA ILE A 207 -12.72 -28.99 4.58
C ILE A 207 -14.24 -28.87 4.35
N ALA A 208 -14.85 -29.98 3.92
CA ALA A 208 -16.31 -30.09 3.77
C ALA A 208 -17.05 -29.63 5.04
N GLU A 209 -18.26 -29.07 4.87
CA GLU A 209 -19.14 -28.65 5.97
C GLU A 209 -19.14 -29.69 7.10
N THR A 210 -18.53 -29.34 8.23
CA THR A 210 -18.73 -30.10 9.46
C THR A 210 -20.13 -29.79 9.94
N GLU A 211 -21.07 -30.69 9.70
CA GLU A 211 -22.37 -30.70 10.40
C GLU A 211 -22.07 -30.73 11.91
N PHE A 212 -22.39 -29.63 12.60
CA PHE A 212 -22.39 -29.55 14.07
C PHE A 212 -23.75 -29.99 14.61
#